data_AF-A0A2E3AJG7-F1
#
_entry.id   AF-A0A2E3AJG7-F1
#
_cell.length_a   1.000
_cell.length_b   1.000
_cell.length_c   1.000
_cell.angle_alpha   90.00
_cell.angle_beta   90.00
_cell.angle_gamma   90.00
#
_symmetry.space_group_name_H-M   'P 1'
#
loop_
_entity.id
_entity.type
_entity.pdbx_description
1 polymer ?
#
loop_
_entity_poly.entity_id
_entity_poly.type
_entity_poly.pdbx_seq_one_letter_code
_entity_poly.pdbx_strand_id
1 'polypeptide(L)' 'MYKELKLDNHLDNDSYLIDKMVKFPKLISRPIVIFGNKANICRPSKVIFELI' A
#
# COMPACT_ATOMS: atom_id res chain seq x y z
N MET A 1 -4.15 14.27 0.10
CA MET A 1 -3.14 13.70 -0.81
C MET A 1 -3.70 12.80 -1.90
N TYR A 2 -4.30 11.63 -1.61
CA TYR A 2 -4.92 10.79 -2.67
C TYR A 2 -5.95 11.58 -3.50
N LYS A 3 -6.93 12.21 -2.82
CA LYS A 3 -7.96 13.04 -3.46
C LYS A 3 -7.39 14.29 -4.14
N GLU A 4 -6.40 14.93 -3.52
CA GLU A 4 -5.72 16.12 -4.07
C GLU A 4 -4.99 15.79 -5.39
N LEU A 5 -4.43 14.59 -5.50
CA LEU A 5 -3.72 14.11 -6.69
C LEU A 5 -4.63 13.44 -7.73
N LYS A 6 -5.96 13.36 -7.47
CA LYS A 6 -6.97 12.74 -8.35
C LYS A 6 -6.57 11.35 -8.86
N LEU A 7 -6.03 10.52 -7.96
CA LEU A 7 -5.51 9.19 -8.32
C LEU A 7 -6.61 8.20 -8.72
N ASP A 8 -7.87 8.51 -8.41
CA ASP A 8 -9.06 7.79 -8.84
C ASP A 8 -9.21 7.70 -10.37
N ASN A 9 -8.69 8.68 -11.11
CA ASN A 9 -8.70 8.67 -12.58
C ASN A 9 -7.64 7.76 -13.21
N HIS A 10 -6.76 7.18 -12.40
CA HIS A 10 -5.59 6.41 -12.85
C HIS A 10 -5.53 5.04 -12.18
N LEU A 11 -6.67 4.50 -11.74
CA LEU A 11 -6.78 3.20 -11.08
C LEU A 11 -6.41 2.02 -11.99
N ASP A 12 -6.41 2.23 -13.30
CA ASP A 12 -6.03 1.29 -14.34
C ASP A 12 -4.52 1.32 -14.67
N ASN A 13 -3.75 2.22 -14.06
CA ASN A 13 -2.33 2.40 -14.36
C ASN A 13 -1.44 2.18 -13.12
N ASP A 14 -1.04 0.94 -12.93
CA ASP A 14 -0.19 0.51 -11.80
C ASP A 14 1.14 1.27 -11.73
N SER A 15 1.81 1.47 -12.88
CA SER A 15 3.12 2.15 -12.93
C SER A 15 3.02 3.58 -12.41
N TYR A 16 2.01 4.31 -12.88
CA TYR A 16 1.74 5.67 -12.40
C TYR A 16 1.42 5.71 -10.90
N LEU A 17 0.60 4.78 -10.42
CA LEU A 17 0.27 4.71 -9.00
C LEU A 17 1.49 4.39 -8.14
N ILE A 18 2.35 3.46 -8.58
CA ILE A 18 3.60 3.10 -7.90
C ILE A 18 4.54 4.31 -7.84
N ASP A 19 4.73 5.03 -8.94
CA ASP A 19 5.55 6.26 -8.97
C ASP A 19 5.05 7.31 -7.97
N LYS A 20 3.72 7.48 -7.87
CA LYS A 20 3.14 8.38 -6.87
C LYS A 20 3.32 7.87 -5.44
N MET A 21 3.21 6.56 -5.21
CA MET A 21 3.45 5.94 -3.90
C MET A 21 4.92 6.13 -3.46
N VAL A 22 5.88 5.97 -4.36
CA VAL A 22 7.30 6.22 -4.11
C VAL A 22 7.55 7.69 -3.81
N LYS A 23 6.99 8.60 -4.63
CA LYS A 23 7.13 10.05 -4.44
C LYS A 23 6.45 10.55 -3.16
N PHE A 24 5.35 9.92 -2.78
CA PHE A 24 4.52 10.31 -1.65
C PHE A 24 4.20 9.09 -0.76
N PRO A 25 5.14 8.64 0.10
CA PRO A 25 5.00 7.42 0.90
C PRO A 25 3.79 7.38 1.84
N LYS A 26 3.11 8.51 2.08
CA LYS A 26 1.84 8.58 2.82
C LYS A 26 0.68 7.91 2.09
N LEU A 27 0.78 7.71 0.77
CA LEU A 27 -0.20 6.98 -0.03
C LEU A 27 -0.17 5.47 0.22
N ILE A 28 0.95 4.94 0.68
CA ILE A 28 1.13 3.51 0.93
C ILE A 28 0.45 3.15 2.26
N SER A 29 -0.46 2.17 2.22
CA SER A 29 -1.09 1.60 3.41
C SER A 29 -0.05 0.97 4.33
N ARG A 30 -0.20 1.17 5.64
CA ARG A 30 0.72 0.69 6.70
C ARG A 30 -0.08 0.04 7.83
N PRO A 31 0.46 -0.86 8.65
CA PRO A 31 1.80 -1.44 8.54
C PRO A 31 1.87 -2.47 7.42
N ILE A 32 2.99 -2.49 6.70
CA ILE A 32 3.39 -3.61 5.85
C ILE A 32 4.30 -4.46 6.73
N VAL A 33 3.92 -5.71 6.97
CA VAL A 33 4.70 -6.66 7.77
C VAL A 33 5.29 -7.70 6.83
N ILE A 34 6.57 -8.01 7.03
CA ILE A 34 7.31 -9.03 6.28
C ILE A 34 7.74 -10.10 7.30
N PHE A 35 7.42 -11.35 7.02
CA PHE A 35 7.79 -12.50 7.85
C PHE A 35 8.23 -13.66 6.95
N GLY A 36 9.53 -13.99 7.00
CA GLY A 36 10.14 -14.95 6.06
C GLY A 36 9.91 -14.53 4.60
N ASN A 37 9.31 -15.41 3.80
CA ASN A 37 8.99 -15.17 2.39
C ASN A 37 7.56 -14.63 2.16
N LYS A 38 6.88 -14.15 3.22
CA LYS A 38 5.51 -13.59 3.13
C LYS A 38 5.51 -12.09 3.48
N ALA A 39 4.64 -11.32 2.82
CA ALA A 39 4.38 -9.92 3.14
C ALA A 39 2.88 -9.63 3.09
N ASN A 40 2.36 -8.85 4.05
CA ASN A 40 0.95 -8.46 4.08
C ASN A 40 0.75 -7.06 4.68
N ILE A 41 -0.33 -6.38 4.30
CA ILE A 41 -0.78 -5.13 4.92
C ILE A 41 -1.64 -5.51 6.12
N CYS A 42 -1.08 -5.45 7.33
CA CYS A 42 -1.75 -5.90 8.55
C CYS A 42 -2.71 -4.83 9.10
N ARG A 43 -3.76 -4.53 8.33
CA ARG A 43 -4.92 -3.73 8.77
C ARG A 43 -6.21 -4.53 8.55
N PRO A 44 -6.91 -4.95 9.62
CA PRO A 44 -6.60 -4.73 11.04
C PRO A 44 -5.37 -5.54 11.51
N SER A 45 -4.80 -5.18 12.66
CA SER A 45 -3.55 -5.78 13.18
C SER A 45 -3.61 -7.29 13.37
N LYS A 46 -4.80 -7.87 13.59
CA LYS A 46 -5.02 -9.32 13.73
C LYS A 46 -4.58 -10.14 12.51
N VAL A 47 -4.54 -9.54 11.31
CA VAL A 47 -4.08 -10.20 10.08
C VAL A 47 -2.63 -10.67 10.17
N ILE A 48 -1.83 -10.14 11.11
CA ILE A 48 -0.46 -10.60 11.36
C ILE A 48 -0.38 -12.11 11.66
N PHE A 49 -1.42 -12.70 12.26
CA PHE A 49 -1.43 -14.13 12.58
C PHE A 49 -1.51 -15.04 11.34
N GLU A 50 -1.88 -14.50 10.17
CA GLU A 50 -1.87 -15.24 8.90
C GLU A 50 -0.46 -15.35 8.30
N LEU A 51 0.48 -14.52 8.78
CA LEU A 51 1.87 -14.53 8.32
C LEU A 51 2.71 -15.60 9.03
N ILE A 52 2.39 -15.91 10.28
CA ILE A 52 3.08 -16.90 11.14
C ILE A 52 2.70 -18.30 10.69
#